data_AF-A0A4U1JMR0-F1
#
_entry.id   AF-A0A4U1JMR0-F1
#
_cell.length_a   1.000
_cell.length_b   1.000
_cell.length_c   1.000
_cell.angle_alpha   90.00
_cell.angle_beta   90.00
_cell.angle_gamma   90.00
#
_symmetry.space_group_name_H-M   'P 1'
#
loop_
_entity.id
_entity.type
_entity.pdbx_description
1 polymer ?
#
loop_
_entity_poly.entity_id
_entity_poly.type
_entity_poly.pdbx_seq_one_letter_code
_entity_poly.pdbx_strand_id
1 'polypeptide(L)'
;MTSELLRRVALVHAVVAWISALALVALAVALVRLRKDAPLARWIRLASAATTSLVVASFATGAFLDLPYRVHLRQRLFLASRALGWLFERKLHLSFGALVFACLALLALLAADPARHDASSRAFCRAARLGYVAAAIFALAACVIGTLVAMRARF
;
A
#
# COMPACT_ATOMS: atom_id res chain seq x y z
N MET A 1 12.96 -13.39 -18.37
CA MET A 1 12.46 -14.28 -17.28
C MET A 1 11.73 -15.45 -17.91
N THR A 2 11.94 -16.67 -17.42
CA THR A 2 11.09 -17.82 -17.82
C THR A 2 9.66 -17.61 -17.32
N SER A 3 8.67 -18.22 -17.97
CA SER A 3 7.24 -18.13 -17.58
C SER A 3 7.00 -18.59 -16.14
N GLU A 4 7.68 -19.65 -15.72
CA GLU A 4 7.62 -20.17 -14.35
C GLU A 4 8.17 -19.18 -13.33
N LEU A 5 9.31 -18.52 -13.61
CA LEU A 5 9.86 -17.49 -12.73
C LEU A 5 8.90 -16.30 -12.61
N LEU A 6 8.29 -15.86 -13.71
CA LEU A 6 7.29 -14.78 -13.71
C LEU A 6 6.07 -15.13 -12.85
N ARG A 7 5.58 -16.36 -12.94
CA ARG A 7 4.47 -16.85 -12.12
C ARG A 7 4.82 -16.87 -10.63
N ARG A 8 6.01 -17.37 -10.27
CA ARG A 8 6.47 -17.39 -8.87
C ARG A 8 6.60 -15.97 -8.30
N VAL A 9 7.25 -15.06 -9.03
CA VAL A 9 7.39 -13.67 -8.58
C VAL A 9 6.03 -13.00 -8.44
N ALA A 10 5.08 -13.27 -9.33
CA ALA A 10 3.73 -12.75 -9.21
C ALA A 10 2.95 -13.28 -7.99
N LEU A 11 3.10 -14.57 -7.66
CA LEU A 11 2.50 -15.14 -6.45
C LEU A 11 3.12 -14.52 -5.20
N VAL A 12 4.44 -14.40 -5.14
CA VAL A 12 5.14 -13.75 -4.02
C VAL A 12 4.70 -12.30 -3.89
N HIS A 13 4.65 -11.55 -4.99
CA HIS A 13 4.15 -10.18 -4.99
C HIS A 13 2.71 -10.07 -4.49
N ALA A 14 1.81 -10.98 -4.91
CA ALA A 14 0.42 -10.98 -4.45
C ALA A 14 0.31 -11.22 -2.93
N VAL A 15 1.10 -12.15 -2.40
CA VAL A 15 1.16 -12.42 -0.95
C VAL A 15 1.71 -11.21 -0.20
N VAL A 16 2.83 -10.65 -0.66
CA VAL A 16 3.45 -9.46 -0.05
C VAL A 16 2.49 -8.26 -0.08
N ALA A 17 1.77 -8.06 -1.18
CA ALA A 17 0.81 -6.97 -1.31
C ALA A 17 -0.34 -7.08 -0.28
N TRP A 18 -0.91 -8.28 -0.11
CA TRP A 18 -1.94 -8.51 0.90
C TRP A 18 -1.41 -8.35 2.33
N ILE A 19 -0.21 -8.85 2.62
CA ILE A 19 0.43 -8.64 3.93
C ILE A 19 0.62 -7.14 4.20
N SER A 20 1.12 -6.39 3.23
CA SER A 20 1.31 -4.93 3.33
C SER A 20 -0.01 -4.20 3.55
N ALA A 21 -1.08 -4.56 2.81
CA ALA A 21 -2.39 -3.95 2.96
C ALA A 21 -2.99 -4.22 4.35
N LEU A 22 -2.91 -5.46 4.84
CA LEU A 22 -3.40 -5.81 6.18
C LEU A 22 -2.59 -5.15 7.28
N ALA A 23 -1.25 -5.06 7.13
CA ALA A 23 -0.38 -4.34 8.05
C ALA A 23 -0.73 -2.85 8.12
N LEU A 24 -1.00 -2.21 6.97
CA LEU A 24 -1.47 -0.83 6.90
C LEU A 24 -2.81 -0.64 7.61
N VAL A 25 -3.78 -1.55 7.41
CA VAL A 25 -5.08 -1.50 8.09
C VAL A 25 -4.90 -1.63 9.61
N ALA A 26 -4.11 -2.61 10.07
CA ALA A 26 -3.83 -2.81 11.49
C ALA A 26 -3.16 -1.58 12.12
N LEU A 27 -2.16 -1.01 11.44
CA LEU A 27 -1.46 0.19 11.87
C LEU A 27 -2.39 1.42 11.90
N ALA A 28 -3.22 1.61 10.86
CA ALA A 28 -4.17 2.70 10.80
C ALA A 28 -5.20 2.62 11.94
N VAL A 29 -5.73 1.43 12.23
CA VAL A 29 -6.64 1.19 13.36
C VAL A 29 -5.93 1.48 14.70
N ALA A 30 -4.69 1.00 14.88
CA ALA A 30 -3.92 1.25 16.09
C ALA A 30 -3.68 2.76 16.32
N LEU A 31 -3.30 3.48 15.27
CA LEU A 31 -3.06 4.93 15.31
C LEU A 31 -4.34 5.74 15.56
N VAL A 32 -5.49 5.30 15.03
CA VAL A 32 -6.79 5.94 15.28
C VAL A 32 -7.27 5.70 16.72
N ARG A 33 -7.03 4.51 17.27
CA ARG A 33 -7.38 4.16 18.65
C ARG A 33 -6.47 4.79 19.69
N LEU A 34 -5.28 5.26 19.29
CA LEU A 34 -4.38 5.95 20.19
C LEU A 34 -5.03 7.24 20.71
N ARG A 35 -5.07 7.42 22.03
CA ARG A 35 -5.59 8.66 22.65
C ARG A 35 -4.80 9.84 22.09
N LYS A 36 -5.49 10.95 21.81
CA LYS A 36 -4.90 12.14 21.17
C LYS A 36 -3.66 12.70 21.90
N ASP A 37 -3.59 12.49 23.21
CA ASP A 37 -2.57 13.04 24.09
C ASP A 37 -1.62 11.98 24.66
N ALA A 38 -1.74 10.71 24.23
CA ALA A 38 -0.82 9.67 24.67
C ALA A 38 0.53 9.81 23.93
N PRO A 39 1.66 9.72 24.64
CA PRO A 39 2.97 9.73 24.01
C PRO A 39 3.06 8.56 23.02
N LEU A 40 3.62 8.85 21.84
CA LEU A 40 3.73 7.87 20.78
C LEU A 40 4.74 6.79 21.16
N ALA A 41 4.23 5.63 21.56
CA ALA A 41 5.04 4.53 22.04
C ALA A 41 6.07 4.08 20.98
N ARG A 42 7.28 3.69 21.42
CA ARG A 42 8.38 3.25 20.55
C ARG A 42 7.95 2.16 19.56
N TRP A 43 7.10 1.23 19.99
CA TRP A 43 6.58 0.16 19.14
C TRP A 43 5.76 0.68 17.96
N ILE A 44 5.02 1.79 18.10
CA ILE A 44 4.23 2.37 17.00
C ILE A 44 5.16 2.92 15.92
N ARG A 45 6.25 3.58 16.33
CA ARG A 45 7.26 4.10 15.40
C ARG A 45 7.93 2.96 14.63
N LEU A 46 8.29 1.87 15.33
CA LEU A 46 8.85 0.68 14.70
C LEU A 46 7.85 -0.01 13.76
N ALA A 47 6.59 -0.19 14.19
CA ALA A 47 5.54 -0.75 13.36
C ALA A 47 5.27 0.10 12.11
N SER A 48 5.32 1.43 12.25
CA SER A 48 5.17 2.38 11.15
C SER A 48 6.30 2.25 10.14
N ALA A 49 7.56 2.18 10.60
CA ALA A 49 8.72 1.98 9.74
C ALA A 49 8.63 0.62 9.01
N ALA A 50 8.40 -0.47 9.75
CA ALA A 50 8.28 -1.81 9.19
C ALA A 50 7.15 -1.92 8.15
N THR A 51 5.97 -1.36 8.45
CA THR A 51 4.84 -1.34 7.53
C THR A 51 5.15 -0.54 6.27
N THR A 52 5.79 0.62 6.41
CA THR A 52 6.20 1.44 5.25
C THR A 52 7.23 0.71 4.39
N SER A 53 8.21 0.05 5.00
CA SER A 53 9.17 -0.78 4.26
C SER A 53 8.50 -1.91 3.49
N LEU A 54 7.50 -2.57 4.06
CA LEU A 54 6.69 -3.59 3.37
C LEU A 54 5.92 -3.00 2.17
N VAL A 55 5.35 -1.80 2.32
CA VAL A 55 4.67 -1.09 1.21
C VAL A 55 5.65 -0.75 0.09
N VAL A 56 6.84 -0.24 0.43
CA VAL A 56 7.91 0.05 -0.54
C VAL A 56 8.33 -1.22 -1.29
N ALA A 57 8.59 -2.32 -0.57
CA ALA A 57 8.97 -3.58 -1.18
C ALA A 57 7.85 -4.15 -2.07
N SER A 58 6.60 -4.05 -1.63
CA SER A 58 5.43 -4.43 -2.42
C SER A 58 5.29 -3.61 -3.69
N PHE A 59 5.49 -2.29 -3.61
CA PHE A 59 5.41 -1.43 -4.79
C PHE A 59 6.56 -1.71 -5.76
N ALA A 60 7.79 -1.83 -5.27
CA ALA A 60 8.96 -2.11 -6.10
C ALA A 60 8.83 -3.44 -6.86
N THR A 61 8.39 -4.50 -6.17
CA THR A 61 8.11 -5.80 -6.82
C THR A 61 6.98 -5.71 -7.85
N GLY A 62 5.92 -4.95 -7.56
CA GLY A 62 4.83 -4.71 -8.51
C GLY A 62 5.26 -3.93 -9.75
N ALA A 63 6.09 -2.90 -9.58
CA ALA A 63 6.64 -2.11 -10.67
C ALA A 63 7.55 -2.95 -11.58
N PHE A 64 8.36 -3.84 -10.99
CA PHE A 64 9.19 -4.78 -11.75
C PHE A 64 8.35 -5.76 -12.60
N LEU A 65 7.16 -6.14 -12.11
CA LEU A 65 6.23 -7.01 -12.82
C LEU A 65 5.36 -6.28 -13.84
N ASP A 66 5.21 -4.95 -13.75
CA ASP A 66 4.19 -4.20 -14.49
C ASP A 66 4.35 -4.30 -16.00
N LEU A 67 5.57 -4.07 -16.51
CA LEU A 67 5.84 -4.12 -17.95
C LEU A 67 5.54 -5.51 -18.56
N PRO A 68 6.09 -6.64 -18.06
CA PRO A 68 5.79 -7.95 -18.63
C PRO A 68 4.31 -8.33 -18.47
N TYR A 69 3.64 -7.92 -17.38
CA TYR A 69 2.20 -8.17 -17.21
C TYR A 69 1.34 -7.37 -18.20
N ARG A 70 1.64 -6.09 -18.38
CA ARG A 70 0.85 -5.19 -19.23
C ARG A 70 0.81 -5.65 -20.68
N VAL A 71 1.95 -6.06 -21.23
CA VAL A 71 2.05 -6.50 -22.64
C VAL A 71 1.11 -7.67 -22.93
N HIS A 72 0.95 -8.61 -21.98
CA HIS A 72 0.16 -9.83 -22.21
C HIS A 72 -1.31 -9.69 -21.79
N LEU A 73 -1.60 -8.91 -20.73
CA LEU A 73 -2.92 -8.89 -20.11
C LEU A 73 -3.79 -7.74 -20.56
N ARG A 74 -3.20 -6.57 -20.87
CA ARG A 74 -3.98 -5.34 -21.09
C ARG A 74 -5.00 -5.53 -22.20
N GLN A 75 -4.56 -5.94 -23.39
CA GLN A 75 -5.45 -6.12 -24.54
C GLN A 75 -6.54 -7.17 -24.26
N ARG A 76 -6.17 -8.32 -23.68
CA ARG A 76 -7.12 -9.40 -23.34
C ARG A 76 -8.19 -8.94 -22.34
N LEU A 77 -7.81 -8.16 -21.33
CA LEU A 77 -8.74 -7.63 -20.35
C LEU A 77 -9.71 -6.61 -20.98
N PHE A 78 -9.24 -5.73 -21.85
CA PHE A 78 -10.10 -4.77 -22.54
C PHE A 78 -11.08 -5.44 -23.51
N LEU A 79 -10.65 -6.52 -24.18
CA LEU A 79 -11.54 -7.34 -25.04
C LEU A 79 -12.58 -8.12 -24.23
N ALA A 80 -12.19 -8.65 -23.06
CA ALA A 80 -13.12 -9.38 -22.18
C ALA A 80 -14.12 -8.46 -21.46
N SER A 81 -13.66 -7.30 -20.96
CA SER A 81 -14.49 -6.29 -20.33
C SER A 81 -13.76 -4.96 -20.20
N ARG A 82 -14.32 -3.90 -20.78
CA ARG A 82 -13.78 -2.53 -20.65
C ARG A 82 -13.63 -2.10 -19.19
N ALA A 83 -14.54 -2.50 -18.31
CA ALA A 83 -14.47 -2.21 -16.89
C ALA A 83 -13.26 -2.87 -16.22
N LEU A 84 -12.97 -4.14 -16.53
CA LEU A 84 -11.79 -4.84 -16.02
C LEU A 84 -10.48 -4.21 -16.52
N GLY A 85 -10.44 -3.84 -17.81
CA GLY A 85 -9.31 -3.11 -18.38
C GLY A 85 -9.03 -1.80 -17.63
N TRP A 86 -10.06 -1.01 -17.33
CA TRP A 86 -9.91 0.23 -16.55
C TRP A 86 -9.47 -0.01 -15.10
N LEU A 87 -10.02 -1.03 -14.43
CA LEU A 87 -9.58 -1.39 -13.09
C LEU A 87 -8.10 -1.79 -13.07
N PHE A 88 -7.65 -2.58 -14.05
CA PHE A 88 -6.26 -2.97 -14.22
C PHE A 88 -5.33 -1.77 -14.40
N GLU A 89 -5.73 -0.74 -15.13
CA GLU A 89 -4.95 0.50 -15.28
C GLU A 89 -4.91 1.34 -14.00
N ARG A 90 -6.03 1.39 -13.27
CA ARG A 90 -6.14 2.20 -12.03
C ARG A 90 -5.41 1.59 -10.84
N LYS A 91 -5.24 0.26 -10.78
CA LYS A 91 -4.58 -0.39 -9.65
C LYS A 91 -3.16 0.13 -9.41
N LEU A 92 -2.43 0.50 -10.49
CA LEU A 92 -1.08 1.04 -10.39
C LEU A 92 -1.07 2.44 -9.76
N HIS A 93 -2.07 3.27 -10.09
CA HIS A 93 -2.22 4.59 -9.48
C HIS A 93 -2.60 4.48 -8.01
N LEU A 94 -3.44 3.50 -7.66
CA LEU A 94 -3.79 3.20 -6.27
C LEU A 94 -2.57 2.70 -5.48
N SER A 95 -1.77 1.78 -6.02
CA SER A 95 -0.56 1.31 -5.33
C SER A 95 0.48 2.41 -5.20
N PHE A 96 0.63 3.28 -6.21
CA PHE A 96 1.49 4.46 -6.13
C PHE A 96 1.00 5.44 -5.07
N GLY A 97 -0.29 5.73 -5.01
CA GLY A 97 -0.88 6.58 -3.96
C GLY A 97 -0.65 5.99 -2.57
N ALA A 98 -0.81 4.67 -2.40
CA ALA A 98 -0.52 4.00 -1.13
C ALA A 98 0.94 4.18 -0.70
N LEU A 99 1.89 4.05 -1.63
CA LEU A 99 3.31 4.31 -1.38
C LEU A 99 3.55 5.75 -0.92
N VAL A 100 3.06 6.72 -1.67
CA VAL A 100 3.25 8.16 -1.37
C VAL A 100 2.69 8.51 0.00
N PHE A 101 1.45 8.10 0.28
CA PHE A 101 0.82 8.38 1.57
C PHE A 101 1.53 7.68 2.74
N ALA A 102 2.00 6.44 2.58
CA ALA A 102 2.75 5.75 3.62
C ALA A 102 4.08 6.45 3.91
N CYS A 103 4.84 6.84 2.88
CA CYS A 103 6.09 7.58 3.04
C CYS A 103 5.88 8.94 3.73
N LEU A 104 4.90 9.73 3.28
CA LEU A 104 4.58 11.02 3.89
C LEU A 104 4.10 10.86 5.34
N ALA A 105 3.31 9.82 5.63
CA ALA A 105 2.86 9.52 6.97
C ALA A 105 4.01 9.16 7.91
N LEU A 106 4.97 8.36 7.43
CA LEU A 106 6.17 8.04 8.20
C LEU A 106 7.01 9.29 8.47
N LEU A 107 7.24 10.13 7.45
CA LEU A 107 7.98 11.38 7.61
C LEU A 107 7.31 12.32 8.61
N ALA A 108 5.98 12.46 8.55
CA ALA A 108 5.23 13.24 9.52
C ALA A 108 5.38 12.65 10.94
N LEU A 109 5.36 11.32 11.09
CA LEU A 109 5.54 10.66 12.37
C LEU A 109 6.95 10.87 12.96
N LEU A 110 7.97 10.88 12.10
CA LEU A 110 9.36 11.13 12.49
C LEU A 110 9.59 12.61 12.85
N ALA A 111 8.90 13.53 12.15
CA ALA A 111 8.92 14.96 12.44
C ALA A 111 8.14 15.33 13.72
N ALA A 112 7.22 14.46 14.16
CA ALA A 112 6.51 14.64 15.42
C ALA A 112 7.46 14.43 16.61
N ASP A 113 7.90 15.53 17.21
CA ASP A 113 8.69 15.53 18.44
C ASP A 113 7.78 15.23 19.64
N PRO A 114 7.96 14.10 20.34
CA PRO A 114 7.14 13.72 21.48
C PRO A 114 7.47 14.53 22.74
N ALA A 115 8.61 15.22 22.80
CA ALA A 115 8.93 16.12 23.91
C ALA A 115 8.18 17.46 23.76
N ARG A 116 7.94 17.89 22.52
CA ARG A 116 7.22 19.13 22.22
C ARG A 116 5.72 18.90 22.18
N HIS A 117 5.02 19.41 23.18
CA HIS A 117 3.55 19.36 23.26
C HIS A 117 2.88 20.55 22.53
N ASP A 118 3.49 21.03 21.45
CA ASP A 118 3.01 22.18 20.70
C ASP A 118 1.95 21.82 19.64
N ALA A 119 1.35 22.84 19.02
CA ALA A 119 0.34 22.64 17.98
C ALA A 119 0.91 21.97 16.71
N SER A 120 2.20 22.15 16.43
CA SER A 120 2.89 21.60 15.26
C SER A 120 3.04 20.08 15.37
N SER A 121 3.52 19.58 16.52
CA SER A 121 3.63 18.15 16.80
C SER A 121 2.27 17.44 16.69
N ARG A 122 1.20 18.06 17.21
CA ARG A 122 -0.17 17.55 17.06
C ARG A 122 -0.63 17.50 15.59
N ALA A 123 -0.28 18.51 14.79
CA ALA A 123 -0.60 18.55 13.37
C ALA A 123 0.11 17.41 12.60
N PHE A 124 1.41 17.18 12.87
CA PHE A 124 2.16 16.06 12.29
C PHE A 124 1.58 14.69 12.67
N CYS A 125 1.23 14.48 13.94
CA CYS A 125 0.57 13.25 14.37
C CYS A 125 -0.81 13.04 13.69
N ARG A 126 -1.54 14.12 13.42
CA ARG A 126 -2.80 14.06 12.66
C ARG A 126 -2.55 13.73 11.19
N ALA A 127 -1.55 14.37 10.57
CA ALA A 127 -1.16 14.10 9.19
C ALA A 127 -0.69 12.64 9.01
N ALA A 128 0.12 12.12 9.93
CA ALA A 128 0.56 10.72 9.93
C ALA A 128 -0.64 9.75 10.00
N ARG A 129 -1.60 10.01 10.89
CA ARG A 129 -2.85 9.22 10.99
C ARG A 129 -3.62 9.20 9.68
N LEU A 130 -3.91 10.37 9.13
CA LEU A 130 -4.68 10.49 7.88
C LEU A 130 -3.94 9.85 6.71
N GLY A 131 -2.62 10.03 6.64
CA GLY A 131 -1.77 9.43 5.62
C GLY A 131 -1.80 7.89 5.68
N TYR A 132 -1.62 7.28 6.85
CA TYR A 132 -1.72 5.81 6.96
C TYR A 132 -3.11 5.27 6.68
N VAL A 133 -4.17 5.99 7.06
CA VAL A 133 -5.56 5.63 6.71
C VAL A 133 -5.76 5.67 5.19
N ALA A 134 -5.33 6.74 4.53
CA ALA A 134 -5.41 6.86 3.08
C ALA A 134 -4.60 5.76 2.38
N ALA A 135 -3.38 5.50 2.85
CA ALA A 135 -2.54 4.43 2.34
C ALA A 135 -3.21 3.05 2.47
N ALA A 136 -3.84 2.76 3.61
CA ALA A 136 -4.56 1.51 3.84
C ALA A 136 -5.72 1.32 2.85
N ILE A 137 -6.53 2.38 2.64
CA ILE A 137 -7.65 2.34 1.69
C ILE A 137 -7.14 2.08 0.27
N PHE A 138 -6.10 2.78 -0.16
CA PHE A 138 -5.52 2.66 -1.50
C PHE A 138 -4.91 1.28 -1.73
N ALA A 139 -4.14 0.77 -0.75
CA ALA A 139 -3.53 -0.56 -0.81
C ALA A 139 -4.58 -1.66 -0.86
N LEU A 140 -5.63 -1.56 -0.02
CA LEU A 140 -6.71 -2.54 0.00
C LEU A 140 -7.49 -2.54 -1.33
N ALA A 141 -7.82 -1.36 -1.87
CA ALA A 141 -8.48 -1.25 -3.16
C ALA A 141 -7.61 -1.84 -4.29
N ALA A 142 -6.31 -1.57 -4.30
CA ALA A 142 -5.37 -2.14 -5.26
C ALA A 142 -5.31 -3.69 -5.16
N CYS A 143 -5.29 -4.24 -3.94
CA CYS A 143 -5.28 -5.68 -3.72
C CYS A 143 -6.57 -6.35 -4.19
N VAL A 144 -7.74 -5.79 -3.83
CA VAL A 144 -9.05 -6.30 -4.27
C VAL A 144 -9.15 -6.29 -5.79
N ILE A 145 -8.76 -5.19 -6.44
CA ILE A 145 -8.73 -5.09 -7.90
C ILE A 145 -7.78 -6.12 -8.51
N GLY A 146 -6.57 -6.25 -7.95
CA GLY A 146 -5.59 -7.23 -8.39
C GLY A 146 -6.13 -8.67 -8.34
N THR A 147 -6.79 -9.04 -7.25
CA THR A 147 -7.45 -10.34 -7.10
C THR A 147 -8.61 -10.53 -8.08
N LEU A 148 -9.46 -9.53 -8.28
CA LEU A 148 -10.55 -9.59 -9.27
C LEU A 148 -10.03 -9.81 -10.69
N VAL A 149 -8.98 -9.07 -11.07
CA VAL A 149 -8.33 -9.24 -12.38
C VAL A 149 -7.72 -10.63 -12.50
N ALA A 150 -7.01 -11.11 -11.49
CA ALA A 150 -6.38 -12.44 -11.51
C ALA A 150 -7.41 -13.56 -11.66
N MET A 151 -8.55 -13.49 -10.95
CA MET A 151 -9.63 -14.48 -11.07
C MET A 151 -10.26 -14.50 -12.46
N ARG A 152 -10.37 -13.34 -13.12
CA ARG A 152 -10.99 -13.23 -14.45
C ARG A 152 -10.03 -13.50 -15.60
N ALA A 153 -8.73 -13.30 -15.40
CA ALA A 153 -7.73 -13.43 -16.44
C ALA A 153 -7.41 -14.90 -16.83
N ARG A 154 -7.87 -15.90 -16.06
CA ARG A 154 -7.59 -17.35 -16.22
C ARG A 154 -6.18 -17.59 -16.78
N PHE A 155 -5.18 -17.49 -15.90
CA PHE A 155 -3.84 -17.99 -16.21
C PHE A 155 -3.85 -19.51 -16.33
#